data_AF-A0A5M5M9E1-F1
#
_entry.id   AF-A0A5M5M9E1-F1
#
_cell.length_a   1.000
_cell.length_b   1.000
_cell.length_c   1.000
_cell.angle_alpha   90.00
_cell.angle_beta   90.00
_cell.angle_gamma   90.00
#
_symmetry.space_group_name_H-M   'P 1'
#
loop_
_entity.id
_entity.type
_entity.pdbx_description
1 polymer ?
#
loop_
_entity_poly.entity_id
_entity_poly.type
_entity_poly.pdbx_seq_one_letter_code
_entity_poly.pdbx_strand_id
1 'polypeptide(L)' 'MREDIMYMITYPNGTLVMNTQKYYRRDCVRYWLDGTNLTWKQMYKKGFRCKKVKVTFEIID' A
#
# COMPACT_ATOMS: atom_id res chain seq x y z
N MET A 1 -10.21 12.88 15.46
CA MET A 1 -10.10 11.61 14.72
C MET A 1 -10.62 11.82 13.29
N ARG A 2 -9.78 11.61 12.27
CA ARG A 2 -10.16 11.75 10.86
C ARG A 2 -10.14 10.39 10.20
N GLU A 3 -11.18 10.06 9.44
CA GLU A 3 -11.19 8.87 8.60
C GLU A 3 -10.83 9.26 7.16
N ASP A 4 -10.04 8.43 6.50
CA ASP A 4 -9.71 8.61 5.10
C ASP A 4 -9.60 7.26 4.37
N ILE A 5 -9.62 7.32 3.05
CA ILE A 5 -9.48 6.17 2.18
C ILE A 5 -8.12 6.25 1.48
N MET A 6 -7.30 5.23 1.70
CA MET A 6 -5.97 5.15 1.13
C MET A 6 -5.74 3.81 0.44
N TYR A 7 -4.56 3.66 -0.16
CA TYR A 7 -4.08 2.43 -0.76
C TYR A 7 -2.80 1.96 -0.06
N MET A 8 -2.73 0.67 0.19
CA MET A 8 -1.59 0.02 0.85
C MET A 8 -1.23 -1.29 0.18
N ILE A 9 0.05 -1.64 0.18
CA ILE A 9 0.50 -2.96 -0.22
C ILE A 9 0.14 -3.97 0.86
N THR A 10 -0.28 -5.16 0.43
CA THR A 10 -0.39 -6.34 1.28
C THR A 10 0.55 -7.43 0.78
N TYR A 11 1.24 -8.08 1.71
CA TYR A 11 1.94 -9.32 1.47
C TYR A 11 0.97 -10.44 1.07
N PRO A 12 1.47 -11.56 0.48
CA PRO A 12 0.63 -12.69 0.10
C PRO A 12 -0.17 -13.31 1.27
N ASN A 13 0.36 -13.23 2.49
CA ASN A 13 -0.31 -13.69 3.71
C ASN A 13 -1.37 -12.70 4.25
N GLY A 14 -1.62 -11.58 3.56
CA GLY A 14 -2.59 -10.56 3.96
C GLY A 14 -2.04 -9.46 4.88
N THR A 15 -0.81 -9.56 5.37
CA THR A 15 -0.20 -8.52 6.20
C THR A 15 -0.05 -7.21 5.44
N LEU A 16 -0.50 -6.10 6.05
CA LEU A 16 -0.37 -4.75 5.49
C LEU A 16 1.05 -4.22 5.64
N VAL A 17 1.55 -3.55 4.60
CA VAL A 17 2.84 -2.87 4.62
C VAL A 17 2.61 -1.39 4.94
N MET A 18 2.65 -1.05 6.24
CA MET A 18 2.19 0.25 6.77
C MET A 18 2.80 1.48 6.08
N ASN A 19 4.09 1.46 5.77
CA ASN A 19 4.80 2.57 5.14
C ASN A 19 4.45 2.80 3.65
N THR A 20 3.61 1.96 3.04
CA THR A 20 3.17 2.10 1.64
C THR A 20 1.88 2.87 1.45
N GLN A 21 1.32 3.42 2.54
CA GLN A 21 0.09 4.19 2.53
C GLN A 21 0.20 5.41 1.59
N LYS A 22 -0.68 5.48 0.58
CA LYS A 22 -0.81 6.60 -0.35
C LYS A 22 -2.26 6.84 -0.72
N TYR A 23 -2.63 8.09 -1.03
CA TYR A 23 -3.96 8.44 -1.50
C TYR A 23 -4.29 7.82 -2.86
N TYR A 24 -3.29 7.67 -3.73
CA TYR A 24 -3.47 7.08 -5.05
C TYR A 24 -2.83 5.71 -5.15
N ARG A 25 -3.58 4.77 -5.76
CA ARG A 25 -3.11 3.41 -6.05
C ARG A 25 -1.81 3.39 -6.86
N ARG A 26 -1.68 4.32 -7.81
CA ARG A 26 -0.49 4.45 -8.68
C ARG A 26 0.75 4.76 -7.85
N ASP A 27 0.65 5.70 -6.92
CA ASP A 27 1.77 6.11 -6.07
C ASP A 27 2.16 5.02 -5.09
N CYS A 28 1.18 4.30 -4.53
CA CYS A 28 1.42 3.15 -3.65
C CYS A 28 2.29 2.09 -4.36
N VAL A 29 1.92 1.71 -5.59
CA VAL A 29 2.70 0.75 -6.38
C VAL A 29 4.04 1.31 -6.82
N ARG A 30 4.09 2.56 -7.30
CA ARG A 30 5.33 3.18 -7.77
C ARG A 30 6.36 3.25 -6.66
N TYR A 31 5.94 3.70 -5.47
CA TYR A 31 6.80 3.78 -4.29
C TYR A 31 7.27 2.40 -3.83
N TRP A 32 6.39 1.39 -3.84
CA TRP A 32 6.77 0.02 -3.45
C TRP A 32 7.81 -0.62 -4.37
N LEU A 33 7.79 -0.28 -5.66
CA LEU A 33 8.74 -0.80 -6.64
C LEU A 33 10.00 0.06 -6.76
N ASP A 34 10.04 1.21 -6.08
CA ASP A 34 11.17 2.13 -6.15
C ASP A 34 12.45 1.46 -5.65
N GLY A 35 13.55 1.65 -6.37
CA GLY A 35 14.81 0.96 -6.11
C GLY A 35 14.84 -0.53 -6.48
N THR A 36 13.82 -1.07 -7.17
CA THR A 36 13.79 -2.47 -7.63
C THR A 36 13.69 -2.56 -9.16
N ASN A 37 14.22 -3.64 -9.74
CA ASN A 37 14.02 -3.98 -11.16
C ASN A 37 12.73 -4.81 -11.40
N LEU A 38 11.81 -4.83 -10.43
CA LEU A 38 10.60 -5.65 -10.48
C LEU A 38 9.42 -4.85 -11.06
N THR A 39 8.61 -5.53 -11.84
CA THR A 39 7.34 -4.98 -12.34
C THR A 39 6.20 -5.31 -11.38
N TRP A 40 5.14 -4.48 -11.39
CA TRP A 40 3.92 -4.78 -10.64
C TRP A 40 3.30 -6.13 -11.04
N LYS A 41 3.39 -6.51 -12.33
CA LYS A 41 2.90 -7.81 -12.83
C LYS A 41 3.62 -8.99 -12.17
N GLN A 42 4.94 -8.90 -11.99
CA GLN A 42 5.72 -9.93 -11.27
C GLN A 42 5.30 -10.00 -9.80
N MET A 43 5.16 -8.86 -9.12
CA MET A 43 4.73 -8.83 -7.72
C MET A 43 3.31 -9.38 -7.54
N TYR A 44 2.40 -9.05 -8.45
CA TYR A 44 1.04 -9.57 -8.44
C TYR A 44 1.00 -11.09 -8.56
N LYS A 45 1.83 -11.67 -9.45
CA LYS A 45 2.00 -13.13 -9.58
C LYS A 45 2.55 -13.76 -8.29
N LYS A 46 3.42 -13.06 -7.57
CA LYS A 46 3.95 -13.48 -6.26
C LYS A 46 2.94 -13.35 -5.11
N GLY A 47 1.70 -12.92 -5.38
CA GLY A 47 0.63 -12.82 -4.38
C GLY A 47 0.48 -11.45 -3.73
N PHE A 48 1.35 -10.49 -4.03
CA PHE A 48 1.20 -9.13 -3.51
C PHE A 48 -0.04 -8.45 -4.07
N ARG A 49 -0.70 -7.64 -3.26
CA ARG A 49 -1.84 -6.81 -3.69
C ARG A 49 -1.65 -5.39 -3.22
N CYS A 50 -2.35 -4.47 -3.87
CA CYS A 50 -2.51 -3.11 -3.39
C CYS A 50 -4.00 -2.93 -3.12
N LYS A 51 -4.35 -2.75 -1.85
CA LYS A 51 -5.72 -2.76 -1.35
C LYS A 51 -6.13 -1.34 -0.98
N LYS A 52 -7.39 -1.02 -1.28
CA LYS A 52 -8.05 0.17 -0.75
C LYS A 52 -8.37 -0.10 0.71
N VAL A 53 -7.96 0.79 1.61
CA VAL A 53 -8.10 0.65 3.05
C VAL A 53 -8.78 1.89 3.63
N LYS A 54 -9.53 1.70 4.71
CA LYS A 54 -10.04 2.78 5.54
C LYS A 54 -9.02 2.99 6.67
N VAL A 55 -8.52 4.21 6.82
CA VAL A 55 -7.51 4.58 7.81
C VAL A 55 -8.11 5.60 8.76
N THR A 56 -7.81 5.46 10.04
CA THR A 56 -8.26 6.38 11.08
C THR A 56 -7.04 7.08 11.66
N PHE A 57 -7.01 8.41 11.56
CA PHE A 57 -5.95 9.25 12.08
C PHE A 57 -6.39 9.88 13.40
N GLU A 58 -5.51 9.80 14.39
CA GLU A 58 -5.61 10.52 15.65
C GLU A 58 -4.37 11.41 15.77
N ILE A 59 -4.59 12.69 16.01
CA ILE A 59 -3.52 13.64 16.32
C ILE A 59 -3.37 13.58 17.84
N ILE A 60 -2.16 13.31 18.30
CA ILE A 60 -1.80 13.28 19.70
C ILE A 60 -0.87 14.47 19.90
N ASP A 61 -1.37 15.50 20.57
CA ASP A 61 -0.63 16.69 20.99
C ASP A 61 -0.03 16.49 22.39
#